data_AF-A0A202E2S1-F1
#
_entry.id   AF-A0A202E2S1-F1
#
_cell.length_a   1.000
_cell.length_b   1.000
_cell.length_c   1.000
_cell.angle_alpha   90.00
_cell.angle_beta   90.00
_cell.angle_gamma   90.00
#
_symmetry.space_group_name_H-M   'P 1'
#
loop_
_entity.id
_entity.type
_entity.pdbx_description
1 polymer ?
#
loop_
_entity_poly.entity_id
_entity_poly.type
_entity_poly.pdbx_seq_one_letter_code
_entity_poly.pdbx_strand_id
1 'polypeptide(L)'
;GWESMTALQAIVFESSGNANEPIEILFNSSGIYENQNKIFAFFLNETLIDTCKTSYDVVYELSFSTTCLIKIPSDAKGAYDLVLTASSDEGYCEPSDVGIDSSLTNQITVLDLDVDDDGYNNDVDCDDENSSINPGAYDIPYNDVDEDCDGIDAFVDNDNDGYDLESDCDDGNASINPGVNDIPYNGVDEDCDGIDAFIDYDNDGKNSNEDCDDEDPNVYEIINVYEDRDLDSYTNSESKELCLGDNLPANYLEVQSGEIDCDDDNFSINPGANDIPYNDVDEDCDGIDAFIDNDNDGVNSDIDCDDTNASIYQIINAYQDFDMDSYTVEAVEEICTGDELPSGFIELSSEFEDCDDENNSIYQLMTLYEDLDLDGFTKSGGDELCVGDSPPVGYMSEASNKVDCDDTDENTWPGAIEIENDDIDQNCDGSDGYIDFDNDGSKSKHFVSFC
;
A
#
# COMPACT_ATOMS: atom_id res chain seq x y z
N GLY A 1 1.96 -16.46 -105.66
CA GLY A 1 1.59 -17.40 -104.60
C GLY A 1 2.68 -17.31 -103.58
N TRP A 2 2.34 -17.06 -102.32
CA TRP A 2 3.31 -17.02 -101.24
C TRP A 2 3.74 -18.47 -100.99
N GLU A 3 4.99 -18.81 -101.30
CA GLU A 3 5.56 -20.09 -100.90
C GLU A 3 6.42 -19.84 -99.66
N SER A 4 5.88 -20.19 -98.50
CA SER A 4 6.59 -20.22 -97.21
C SER A 4 7.38 -21.54 -97.12
N MET A 5 8.71 -21.48 -97.07
CA MET A 5 9.52 -22.67 -96.79
C MET A 5 10.70 -22.32 -95.89
N THR A 6 10.56 -22.58 -94.59
CA THR A 6 11.50 -23.19 -93.63
C THR A 6 11.03 -22.86 -92.22
N ALA A 7 10.81 -23.89 -91.40
CA ALA A 7 10.59 -23.75 -89.95
C ALA A 7 11.92 -24.08 -89.26
N LEU A 8 12.39 -23.19 -88.39
CA LEU A 8 13.56 -23.41 -87.53
C LEU A 8 13.04 -23.68 -86.11
N GLN A 9 13.43 -24.80 -85.50
CA GLN A 9 13.15 -25.06 -84.09
C GLN A 9 14.32 -24.61 -83.22
N ALA A 10 14.03 -23.76 -82.23
CA ALA A 10 14.99 -23.33 -81.23
C ALA A 10 14.52 -23.83 -79.85
N ILE A 11 15.40 -24.53 -79.14
CA ILE A 11 15.17 -24.96 -77.75
C ILE A 11 16.00 -24.05 -76.85
N VAL A 12 15.33 -23.35 -75.94
CA VAL A 12 15.96 -22.51 -74.91
C VAL A 12 15.81 -23.23 -73.58
N PHE A 13 16.94 -23.59 -72.95
CA PHE A 13 16.94 -24.07 -71.57
C PHE A 13 17.32 -22.90 -70.65
N GLU A 14 16.49 -22.61 -69.64
CA GLU A 14 16.91 -21.73 -68.54
C GLU A 14 17.42 -22.54 -67.35
N SER A 15 18.55 -22.10 -66.81
CA SER A 15 18.86 -22.27 -65.39
C SER A 15 18.58 -20.93 -64.68
N SER A 16 18.05 -21.04 -63.48
CA SER A 16 17.49 -19.98 -62.66
C SER A 16 18.36 -18.71 -62.56
N GLY A 17 17.80 -17.55 -62.96
CA GLY A 17 18.44 -16.26 -62.70
C GLY A 17 17.77 -15.05 -63.37
N ASN A 18 17.26 -14.14 -62.54
CA ASN A 18 16.70 -12.83 -62.91
C ASN A 18 17.72 -11.92 -63.64
N ALA A 19 17.38 -11.39 -64.83
CA ALA A 19 17.94 -10.13 -65.34
C ALA A 19 17.16 -9.55 -66.56
N ASN A 20 16.77 -8.27 -66.45
CA ASN A 20 16.01 -7.48 -67.43
C ASN A 20 16.92 -6.77 -68.47
N GLU A 21 17.54 -7.49 -69.40
CA GLU A 21 18.20 -6.92 -70.59
C GLU A 21 17.98 -7.86 -71.80
N PRO A 22 17.74 -7.35 -73.03
CA PRO A 22 17.60 -8.18 -74.23
C PRO A 22 18.94 -8.82 -74.63
N ILE A 23 18.92 -10.12 -74.95
CA ILE A 23 20.13 -10.89 -75.31
C ILE A 23 20.41 -10.77 -76.82
N GLU A 24 21.63 -10.39 -77.19
CA GLU A 24 22.13 -10.42 -78.59
C GLU A 24 22.84 -11.75 -78.90
N ILE A 25 22.49 -12.41 -80.02
CA ILE A 25 23.12 -13.66 -80.45
C ILE A 25 23.65 -13.52 -81.89
N LEU A 26 24.92 -13.90 -82.11
CA LEU A 26 25.62 -13.90 -83.40
C LEU A 26 25.75 -15.34 -83.91
N PHE A 27 25.19 -15.66 -85.08
CA PHE A 27 25.23 -17.01 -85.65
C PHE A 27 26.51 -17.28 -86.45
N ASN A 28 27.20 -18.40 -86.18
CA ASN A 28 28.10 -19.06 -87.13
C ASN A 28 27.75 -20.56 -87.24
N SER A 29 28.24 -21.22 -88.29
CA SER A 29 27.75 -22.49 -88.87
C SER A 29 27.94 -23.76 -88.04
N SER A 30 27.86 -23.73 -86.70
CA SER A 30 28.16 -24.90 -85.84
C SER A 30 27.19 -25.16 -84.67
N GLY A 31 26.05 -24.47 -84.59
CA GLY A 31 24.81 -25.06 -84.04
C GLY A 31 24.63 -25.25 -82.52
N ILE A 32 25.53 -24.79 -81.64
CA ILE A 32 25.26 -24.67 -80.18
C ILE A 32 25.97 -23.41 -79.65
N TYR A 33 25.27 -22.59 -78.85
CA TYR A 33 25.84 -21.41 -78.19
C TYR A 33 25.52 -21.38 -76.69
N GLU A 34 26.50 -20.97 -75.89
CA GLU A 34 26.40 -20.79 -74.44
C GLU A 34 26.70 -19.31 -74.12
N ASN A 35 25.82 -18.65 -73.38
CA ASN A 35 26.10 -17.32 -72.83
C ASN A 35 25.54 -17.22 -71.42
N GLN A 36 26.40 -16.83 -70.47
CA GLN A 36 26.05 -16.40 -69.10
C GLN A 36 24.84 -17.15 -68.49
N ASN A 37 24.98 -18.48 -68.37
CA ASN A 37 24.03 -19.42 -67.75
C ASN A 37 22.82 -19.89 -68.59
N LYS A 38 22.80 -19.67 -69.91
CA LYS A 38 21.81 -20.26 -70.82
C LYS A 38 22.46 -21.05 -71.96
N ILE A 39 21.92 -22.24 -72.23
CA ILE A 39 22.33 -23.12 -73.33
C ILE A 39 21.28 -23.05 -74.43
N PHE A 40 21.71 -22.72 -75.65
CA PHE A 40 20.86 -22.68 -76.84
C PHE A 40 21.25 -23.82 -77.79
N ALA A 41 20.31 -24.72 -78.10
CA ALA A 41 20.48 -25.79 -79.08
C ALA A 41 19.51 -25.61 -80.25
N PHE A 42 20.02 -25.71 -81.48
CA PHE A 42 19.23 -25.59 -82.70
C PHE A 42 19.31 -26.88 -83.51
N PHE A 43 18.16 -27.43 -83.92
CA PHE A 43 18.10 -28.61 -84.79
C PHE A 43 17.43 -28.25 -86.12
N LEU A 44 18.11 -28.54 -87.23
CA LEU A 44 17.53 -28.48 -88.57
C LEU A 44 16.81 -29.81 -88.84
N ASN A 45 15.49 -29.80 -88.93
CA ASN A 45 14.73 -31.02 -89.20
C ASN A 45 14.49 -31.17 -90.71
N GLU A 46 15.18 -32.11 -91.35
CA GLU A 46 14.84 -32.59 -92.69
C GLU A 46 13.65 -33.55 -92.59
N THR A 47 12.45 -33.14 -93.03
CA THR A 47 11.49 -33.89 -93.91
C THR A 47 10.01 -33.62 -93.63
N LEU A 48 9.26 -33.25 -94.69
CA LEU A 48 7.92 -33.79 -95.04
C LEU A 48 7.45 -33.30 -96.45
N ILE A 49 7.78 -34.09 -97.49
CA ILE A 49 6.92 -34.72 -98.54
C ILE A 49 5.63 -33.94 -98.97
N ASP A 50 5.24 -33.65 -100.22
CA ASP A 50 5.50 -34.22 -101.57
C ASP A 50 5.01 -33.25 -102.69
N THR A 51 5.38 -33.60 -103.93
CA THR A 51 4.79 -33.29 -105.26
C THR A 51 5.50 -32.31 -106.19
N CYS A 52 6.63 -32.76 -106.77
CA CYS A 52 6.71 -33.10 -108.21
C CYS A 52 8.12 -33.57 -108.60
N LYS A 53 8.20 -34.76 -109.20
CA LYS A 53 9.42 -35.29 -109.86
C LYS A 53 9.85 -34.38 -111.02
N THR A 54 11.12 -33.95 -111.06
CA THR A 54 12.21 -34.58 -111.86
C THR A 54 13.52 -33.77 -111.82
N SER A 55 14.61 -34.50 -111.58
CA SER A 55 16.02 -34.28 -112.00
C SER A 55 16.83 -33.09 -111.43
N TYR A 56 18.01 -33.48 -110.91
CA TYR A 56 19.18 -32.72 -110.44
C TYR A 56 19.23 -32.37 -108.94
N ASP A 57 20.17 -33.05 -108.26
CA ASP A 57 20.84 -32.59 -107.04
C ASP A 57 21.33 -31.15 -107.24
N VAL A 58 20.82 -30.22 -106.43
CA VAL A 58 21.51 -28.98 -106.10
C VAL A 58 21.41 -28.81 -104.59
N VAL A 59 22.50 -29.14 -103.90
CA VAL A 59 22.77 -28.67 -102.54
C VAL A 59 22.91 -27.15 -102.63
N TYR A 60 21.89 -26.41 -102.17
CA TYR A 60 22.05 -24.98 -101.92
C TYR A 60 22.69 -24.83 -100.54
N GLU A 61 24.01 -24.64 -100.52
CA GLU A 61 24.70 -24.03 -99.39
C GLU A 61 24.19 -22.59 -99.27
N LEU A 62 23.21 -22.34 -98.39
CA LEU A 62 22.79 -21.00 -98.03
C LEU A 62 23.87 -20.36 -97.14
N SER A 63 24.78 -19.65 -97.78
CA SER A 63 25.75 -18.78 -97.13
C SER A 63 25.09 -17.45 -96.76
N PHE A 64 24.56 -17.34 -95.52
CA PHE A 64 24.12 -16.06 -95.00
C PHE A 64 25.36 -15.24 -94.61
N SER A 65 25.67 -14.18 -95.37
CA SER A 65 26.74 -13.22 -95.02
C SER A 65 26.23 -12.02 -94.23
N THR A 66 25.05 -12.11 -93.61
CA THR A 66 24.38 -10.99 -92.92
C THR A 66 23.72 -11.44 -91.62
N THR A 67 23.87 -10.63 -90.58
CA THR A 67 23.37 -10.86 -89.23
C THR A 67 21.88 -10.47 -89.13
N CYS A 68 21.01 -11.38 -88.66
CA CYS A 68 19.62 -11.08 -88.32
C CYS A 68 19.45 -10.91 -86.80
N LEU A 69 18.62 -9.97 -86.38
CA LEU A 69 18.36 -9.64 -84.97
C LEU A 69 16.98 -10.20 -84.59
N ILE A 70 16.92 -11.15 -83.67
CA ILE A 70 15.67 -11.73 -83.13
C ILE A 70 15.51 -11.21 -81.71
N LYS A 71 14.36 -10.59 -81.41
CA LYS A 71 14.00 -10.17 -80.04
C LYS A 71 13.05 -11.20 -79.44
N ILE A 72 13.50 -11.87 -78.37
CA ILE A 72 12.65 -12.75 -77.56
C ILE A 72 12.22 -11.97 -76.30
N PRO A 73 10.94 -11.96 -75.93
CA PRO A 73 10.48 -11.38 -74.66
C PRO A 73 11.16 -12.02 -73.46
N SER A 74 11.39 -11.25 -72.39
CA SER A 74 12.14 -11.70 -71.20
C SER A 74 11.38 -12.69 -70.31
N ASP A 75 10.09 -12.87 -70.55
CA ASP A 75 9.15 -13.74 -69.81
C ASP A 75 8.81 -15.04 -70.57
N ALA A 76 9.46 -15.27 -71.71
CA ALA A 76 9.19 -16.39 -72.60
C ALA A 76 9.66 -17.73 -71.98
N LYS A 77 8.74 -18.60 -71.53
CA LYS A 77 9.00 -19.98 -71.06
C LYS A 77 8.56 -21.04 -72.10
N GLY A 78 9.43 -22.00 -72.43
CA GLY A 78 9.11 -23.16 -73.30
C GLY A 78 9.87 -23.20 -74.63
N ALA A 79 9.50 -24.16 -75.50
CA ALA A 79 10.06 -24.32 -76.85
C ALA A 79 9.26 -23.48 -77.89
N TYR A 80 9.96 -22.89 -78.87
CA TYR A 80 9.35 -21.99 -79.87
C TYR A 80 9.63 -22.44 -81.31
N ASP A 81 8.60 -22.43 -82.15
CA ASP A 81 8.73 -22.54 -83.61
C ASP A 81 8.92 -21.15 -84.25
N LEU A 82 10.01 -20.95 -84.99
CA LEU A 82 10.28 -19.70 -85.72
C LEU A 82 10.10 -19.92 -87.23
N VAL A 83 9.18 -19.17 -87.85
CA VAL A 83 8.96 -19.18 -89.31
C VAL A 83 9.50 -17.88 -89.91
N LEU A 84 10.50 -17.98 -90.79
CA LEU A 84 11.05 -16.83 -91.54
C LEU A 84 10.44 -16.79 -92.94
N THR A 85 9.88 -15.63 -93.34
CA THR A 85 9.40 -15.41 -94.71
C THR A 85 10.32 -14.44 -95.45
N ALA A 86 10.76 -14.82 -96.66
CA ALA A 86 11.57 -13.95 -97.53
C ALA A 86 10.67 -13.34 -98.62
N SER A 87 10.61 -12.01 -98.67
CA SER A 87 9.94 -11.26 -99.74
C SER A 87 10.87 -11.14 -100.95
N SER A 88 10.49 -11.74 -102.07
CA SER A 88 11.23 -11.66 -103.32
C SER A 88 10.83 -10.41 -104.11
N ASP A 89 11.63 -9.34 -104.03
CA ASP A 89 11.81 -8.41 -105.14
C ASP A 89 13.16 -7.67 -104.95
N GLU A 90 14.11 -7.99 -105.83
CA GLU A 90 15.47 -7.41 -105.96
C GLU A 90 16.52 -7.73 -104.87
N GLY A 91 17.09 -8.93 -104.93
CA GLY A 91 18.55 -9.17 -104.80
C GLY A 91 19.32 -8.83 -103.51
N TYR A 92 18.76 -8.13 -102.53
CA TYR A 92 19.36 -7.84 -101.22
C TYR A 92 18.23 -7.58 -100.19
N CYS A 93 18.13 -8.38 -99.13
CA CYS A 93 17.21 -8.10 -98.03
C CYS A 93 17.79 -7.00 -97.12
N GLU A 94 17.10 -5.86 -96.99
CA GLU A 94 17.38 -4.87 -95.94
C GLU A 94 16.72 -5.30 -94.61
N PRO A 95 17.29 -4.98 -93.42
CA PRO A 95 16.81 -5.49 -92.12
C PRO A 95 15.43 -5.02 -91.66
N SER A 96 14.69 -4.22 -92.45
CA SER A 96 13.40 -3.65 -92.04
C SER A 96 12.17 -4.47 -92.42
N ASP A 97 12.33 -5.56 -93.19
CA ASP A 97 11.20 -6.29 -93.77
C ASP A 97 10.92 -7.65 -93.10
N VAL A 98 11.52 -7.92 -91.92
CA VAL A 98 11.22 -9.09 -91.09
C VAL A 98 10.24 -8.68 -89.99
N GLY A 99 8.95 -8.83 -90.27
CA GLY A 99 7.88 -8.71 -89.28
C GLY A 99 7.43 -10.09 -88.80
N ILE A 100 7.24 -10.26 -87.50
CA ILE A 100 6.51 -11.40 -86.93
C ILE A 100 5.05 -11.21 -87.34
N ASP A 101 4.49 -12.12 -88.14
CA ASP A 101 3.06 -12.10 -88.45
C ASP A 101 2.28 -12.41 -87.16
N SER A 102 1.75 -11.37 -86.53
CA SER A 102 0.97 -11.44 -85.29
C SER A 102 -0.44 -12.00 -85.50
N SER A 103 -0.73 -12.70 -86.62
CA SER A 103 -2.04 -13.27 -86.92
C SER A 103 -2.18 -14.78 -86.66
N LEU A 104 -1.16 -15.43 -86.06
CA LEU A 104 -1.16 -16.86 -85.72
C LEU A 104 -0.96 -17.15 -84.21
N THR A 105 -1.33 -16.23 -83.33
CA THR A 105 -1.23 -16.39 -81.86
C THR A 105 -2.36 -17.26 -81.25
N ASN A 106 -2.72 -18.39 -81.86
CA ASN A 106 -3.76 -19.24 -81.27
C ASN A 106 -3.65 -20.75 -81.51
N GLN A 107 -2.44 -21.30 -81.37
CA GLN A 107 -2.27 -22.72 -81.05
C GLN A 107 -0.93 -22.97 -80.35
N ILE A 108 -0.88 -22.62 -79.06
CA ILE A 108 0.15 -23.10 -78.14
C ILE A 108 -0.42 -24.38 -77.50
N THR A 109 0.09 -25.54 -77.87
CA THR A 109 -0.07 -26.78 -77.11
C THR A 109 1.22 -27.00 -76.34
N VAL A 110 1.20 -26.68 -75.04
CA VAL A 110 2.19 -27.17 -74.08
C VAL A 110 1.98 -28.68 -74.02
N LEU A 111 3.04 -29.47 -74.17
CA LEU A 111 2.98 -30.89 -73.85
C LEU A 111 3.14 -30.97 -72.35
N ASP A 112 2.03 -31.18 -71.65
CA ASP A 112 2.00 -31.45 -70.21
C ASP A 112 2.82 -32.74 -69.98
N LEU A 113 3.89 -32.61 -69.22
CA LEU A 113 4.84 -33.68 -68.91
C LEU A 113 4.57 -34.13 -67.48
N ASP A 114 4.56 -35.43 -67.28
CA ASP A 114 4.60 -36.14 -66.00
C ASP A 114 6.07 -36.51 -65.79
N VAL A 115 6.76 -35.84 -64.85
CA VAL A 115 8.23 -35.93 -64.68
C VAL A 115 8.64 -37.03 -63.71
N ASP A 116 7.79 -37.40 -62.75
CA ASP A 116 8.05 -38.42 -61.74
C ASP A 116 7.30 -39.75 -61.93
N ASP A 117 6.53 -39.86 -63.03
CA ASP A 117 5.76 -41.03 -63.49
C ASP A 117 4.62 -41.46 -62.54
N ASP A 118 3.99 -40.52 -61.82
CA ASP A 118 2.91 -40.81 -60.88
C ASP A 118 1.49 -40.80 -61.51
N GLY A 119 1.39 -40.34 -62.76
CA GLY A 119 0.17 -40.28 -63.54
C GLY A 119 -0.53 -38.93 -63.55
N TYR A 120 0.01 -37.93 -62.86
CA TYR A 120 -0.41 -36.53 -62.92
C TYR A 120 0.61 -35.73 -63.74
N ASN A 121 0.14 -34.71 -64.45
CA ASN A 121 1.04 -33.83 -65.20
C ASN A 121 1.27 -32.55 -64.39
N ASN A 122 2.34 -31.84 -64.71
CA ASN A 122 2.72 -30.57 -64.09
C ASN A 122 1.67 -29.44 -64.06
N ASP A 123 0.54 -29.56 -64.75
CA ASP A 123 -0.55 -28.58 -64.71
C ASP A 123 -1.51 -28.81 -63.53
N VAL A 124 -1.47 -30.01 -62.94
CA VAL A 124 -2.28 -30.41 -61.77
C VAL A 124 -1.43 -30.90 -60.60
N ASP A 125 -0.18 -31.32 -60.85
CA ASP A 125 0.76 -31.75 -59.81
C ASP A 125 1.47 -30.55 -59.17
N CYS A 126 1.38 -30.45 -57.83
CA CYS A 126 2.01 -29.40 -57.05
C CYS A 126 3.51 -29.64 -56.80
N ASP A 127 4.01 -30.88 -56.97
CA ASP A 127 5.44 -31.21 -56.97
C ASP A 127 5.75 -32.35 -57.98
N ASP A 128 5.81 -31.99 -59.26
CA ASP A 128 6.10 -32.85 -60.43
C ASP A 128 7.49 -33.57 -60.37
N GLU A 129 8.28 -33.38 -59.31
CA GLU A 129 9.52 -34.13 -59.04
C GLU A 129 9.35 -35.22 -57.96
N ASN A 130 8.17 -35.36 -57.34
CA ASN A 130 7.91 -36.22 -56.19
C ASN A 130 6.56 -36.96 -56.24
N SER A 131 6.61 -38.23 -56.64
CA SER A 131 5.45 -39.10 -56.88
C SER A 131 4.54 -39.39 -55.66
N SER A 132 4.85 -38.83 -54.49
CA SER A 132 4.05 -38.93 -53.27
C SER A 132 3.24 -37.67 -52.97
N ILE A 133 3.47 -36.59 -53.74
CA ILE A 133 2.76 -35.31 -53.67
C ILE A 133 2.05 -35.17 -55.01
N ASN A 134 0.73 -35.37 -55.01
CA ASN A 134 -0.11 -35.28 -56.20
C ASN A 134 -1.60 -35.28 -55.84
N PRO A 135 -2.50 -34.89 -56.76
CA PRO A 135 -3.96 -34.87 -56.52
C PRO A 135 -4.64 -36.17 -56.09
N GLY A 136 -3.93 -37.30 -56.05
CA GLY A 136 -4.43 -38.57 -55.55
C GLY A 136 -3.78 -39.06 -54.25
N ALA A 137 -2.87 -38.28 -53.67
CA ALA A 137 -2.23 -38.59 -52.40
C ALA A 137 -3.22 -38.38 -51.22
N TYR A 138 -2.78 -38.76 -50.03
CA TYR A 138 -3.46 -38.41 -48.79
C TYR A 138 -2.50 -37.55 -47.98
N ASP A 139 -3.00 -36.46 -47.43
CA ASP A 139 -2.20 -35.62 -46.55
C ASP A 139 -1.75 -36.34 -45.28
N ILE A 140 -0.56 -35.96 -44.84
CA ILE A 140 0.02 -36.34 -43.57
C ILE A 140 -0.12 -35.12 -42.64
N PRO A 141 -1.05 -35.15 -41.67
CA PRO A 141 -1.35 -33.94 -40.92
C PRO A 141 -0.16 -33.30 -40.20
N TYR A 142 -0.12 -31.97 -40.22
CA TYR A 142 0.86 -31.12 -39.53
C TYR A 142 2.31 -31.30 -40.00
N ASN A 143 2.52 -31.58 -41.28
CA ASN A 143 3.86 -31.65 -41.86
C ASN A 143 4.21 -30.46 -42.78
N ASP A 144 3.28 -29.51 -42.93
CA ASP A 144 3.37 -28.32 -43.77
C ASP A 144 3.51 -28.63 -45.29
N VAL A 145 3.12 -29.84 -45.70
CA VAL A 145 3.12 -30.30 -47.08
C VAL A 145 1.68 -30.63 -47.46
N ASP A 146 1.17 -29.93 -48.47
CA ASP A 146 -0.08 -30.26 -49.16
C ASP A 146 0.24 -31.41 -50.12
N GLU A 147 0.04 -32.66 -49.67
CA GLU A 147 0.35 -33.83 -50.48
C GLU A 147 -0.69 -34.05 -51.56
N ASP A 148 -1.96 -33.74 -51.30
CA ASP A 148 -3.05 -33.96 -52.26
C ASP A 148 -3.33 -32.76 -53.20
N CYS A 149 -2.49 -31.73 -53.13
CA CYS A 149 -2.52 -30.54 -53.97
C CYS A 149 -3.88 -29.81 -53.96
N ASP A 150 -4.67 -29.92 -52.90
CA ASP A 150 -5.97 -29.23 -52.78
C ASP A 150 -5.84 -27.79 -52.26
N GLY A 151 -4.63 -27.40 -51.84
CA GLY A 151 -4.25 -26.08 -51.37
C GLY A 151 -4.13 -25.94 -49.86
N ILE A 152 -4.34 -27.02 -49.08
CA ILE A 152 -4.20 -27.02 -47.61
C ILE A 152 -3.51 -28.32 -47.13
N ASP A 153 -2.67 -28.22 -46.10
CA ASP A 153 -2.24 -29.43 -45.35
C ASP A 153 -3.41 -29.90 -44.48
N ALA A 154 -3.61 -31.21 -44.35
CA ALA A 154 -4.63 -31.74 -43.46
C ALA A 154 -4.31 -31.41 -42.00
N PHE A 155 -5.33 -31.08 -41.24
CA PHE A 155 -5.24 -30.92 -39.79
C PHE A 155 -6.07 -31.99 -39.08
N VAL A 156 -5.78 -32.18 -37.79
CA VAL A 156 -6.58 -33.07 -36.94
C VAL A 156 -7.63 -32.22 -36.26
N ASP A 157 -8.88 -32.49 -36.61
CA ASP A 157 -10.11 -31.95 -36.01
C ASP A 157 -10.83 -33.12 -35.33
N ASN A 158 -10.58 -33.30 -34.02
CA ASN A 158 -11.02 -34.50 -33.30
C ASN A 158 -12.52 -34.49 -32.98
N ASP A 159 -13.15 -33.31 -32.91
CA ASP A 159 -14.56 -33.16 -32.58
C ASP A 159 -15.46 -32.73 -33.77
N ASN A 160 -14.86 -32.45 -34.91
CA ASN A 160 -15.45 -32.13 -36.22
C ASN A 160 -16.15 -30.76 -36.27
N ASP A 161 -15.61 -29.75 -35.63
CA ASP A 161 -16.13 -28.38 -35.66
C ASP A 161 -15.50 -27.46 -36.73
N GLY A 162 -14.45 -27.96 -37.41
CA GLY A 162 -13.76 -27.29 -38.50
C GLY A 162 -12.54 -26.47 -38.07
N TYR A 163 -12.15 -26.53 -36.80
CA TYR A 163 -10.93 -25.91 -36.27
C TYR A 163 -9.91 -26.98 -35.87
N ASP A 164 -8.63 -26.63 -35.90
CA ASP A 164 -7.53 -27.51 -35.50
C ASP A 164 -7.11 -27.21 -34.06
N LEU A 165 -6.39 -28.14 -33.40
CA LEU A 165 -5.95 -27.95 -32.01
C LEU A 165 -5.18 -26.64 -31.75
N GLU A 166 -4.53 -26.04 -32.75
CA GLU A 166 -3.83 -24.76 -32.57
C GLU A 166 -4.81 -23.58 -32.45
N SER A 167 -5.95 -23.66 -33.14
CA SER A 167 -7.01 -22.64 -33.10
C SER A 167 -8.09 -22.96 -32.06
N ASP A 168 -8.40 -24.25 -31.86
CA ASP A 168 -9.43 -24.81 -31.01
C ASP A 168 -8.84 -25.23 -29.67
N CYS A 169 -8.79 -24.29 -28.73
CA CYS A 169 -8.24 -24.44 -27.39
C CYS A 169 -8.74 -25.68 -26.61
N ASP A 170 -9.80 -26.37 -27.08
CA ASP A 170 -10.16 -27.74 -26.68
C ASP A 170 -10.71 -28.59 -27.86
N ASP A 171 -9.82 -29.07 -28.75
CA ASP A 171 -10.07 -30.03 -29.87
C ASP A 171 -10.86 -31.32 -29.51
N GLY A 172 -11.21 -31.54 -28.24
CA GLY A 172 -12.11 -32.60 -27.81
C GLY A 172 -13.58 -32.19 -27.67
N ASN A 173 -13.90 -30.91 -27.89
CA ASN A 173 -15.18 -30.30 -27.57
C ASN A 173 -15.61 -29.20 -28.57
N ALA A 174 -16.40 -29.59 -29.57
CA ALA A 174 -16.96 -28.74 -30.64
C ALA A 174 -17.81 -27.53 -30.20
N SER A 175 -18.00 -27.30 -28.90
CA SER A 175 -18.63 -26.10 -28.33
C SER A 175 -17.62 -25.09 -27.79
N ILE A 176 -16.33 -25.38 -27.89
CA ILE A 176 -15.20 -24.50 -27.61
C ILE A 176 -14.47 -24.40 -28.95
N ASN A 177 -14.39 -23.21 -29.53
CA ASN A 177 -13.63 -22.87 -30.73
C ASN A 177 -13.80 -21.38 -31.06
N PRO A 178 -12.92 -20.79 -31.90
CA PRO A 178 -12.99 -19.37 -32.29
C PRO A 178 -14.26 -18.90 -32.99
N GLY A 179 -15.18 -19.80 -33.34
CA GLY A 179 -16.48 -19.49 -33.93
C GLY A 179 -17.63 -19.41 -32.91
N VAL A 180 -17.40 -19.79 -31.65
CA VAL A 180 -18.39 -19.72 -30.56
C VAL A 180 -18.33 -18.33 -29.90
N ASN A 181 -19.35 -17.97 -29.11
CA ASN A 181 -19.24 -16.82 -28.21
C ASN A 181 -19.21 -17.38 -26.78
N ASP A 182 -18.42 -16.76 -25.93
CA ASP A 182 -18.37 -17.09 -24.51
C ASP A 182 -19.72 -17.04 -23.80
N ILE A 183 -19.82 -17.91 -22.79
CA ILE A 183 -20.86 -17.90 -21.78
C ILE A 183 -20.28 -17.21 -20.54
N PRO A 184 -20.67 -15.95 -20.25
CA PRO A 184 -19.99 -15.17 -19.23
C PRO A 184 -19.96 -15.84 -17.84
N TYR A 185 -18.81 -15.76 -17.18
CA TYR A 185 -18.55 -16.21 -15.80
C TYR A 185 -18.58 -17.71 -15.55
N ASN A 186 -18.50 -18.53 -16.58
CA ASN A 186 -18.43 -19.98 -16.39
C ASN A 186 -16.97 -20.47 -16.20
N GLY A 187 -15.98 -19.58 -16.39
CA GLY A 187 -14.55 -19.85 -16.27
C GLY A 187 -13.95 -20.63 -17.45
N VAL A 188 -14.66 -20.69 -18.57
CA VAL A 188 -14.26 -21.32 -19.83
C VAL A 188 -14.18 -20.21 -20.88
N ASP A 189 -13.08 -20.19 -21.61
CA ASP A 189 -12.88 -19.36 -22.80
C ASP A 189 -13.38 -20.21 -23.98
N GLU A 190 -14.64 -20.04 -24.38
CA GLU A 190 -15.26 -20.82 -25.46
C GLU A 190 -14.83 -20.32 -26.83
N ASP A 191 -14.50 -19.05 -26.99
CA ASP A 191 -14.07 -18.49 -28.28
C ASP A 191 -12.54 -18.43 -28.47
N CYS A 192 -11.80 -18.98 -27.51
CA CYS A 192 -10.36 -19.13 -27.52
C CYS A 192 -9.59 -17.80 -27.72
N ASP A 193 -10.17 -16.66 -27.30
CA ASP A 193 -9.52 -15.35 -27.39
C ASP A 193 -8.53 -15.06 -26.25
N GLY A 194 -8.49 -15.95 -25.25
CA GLY A 194 -7.61 -15.93 -24.10
C GLY A 194 -8.25 -15.43 -22.80
N ILE A 195 -9.52 -15.06 -22.80
CA ILE A 195 -10.28 -14.63 -21.60
C ILE A 195 -11.71 -15.20 -21.63
N ASP A 196 -12.29 -15.51 -20.46
CA ASP A 196 -13.74 -15.76 -20.36
C ASP A 196 -14.45 -14.40 -20.37
N ALA A 197 -15.47 -14.24 -21.22
CA ALA A 197 -16.27 -13.04 -21.25
C ALA A 197 -16.86 -12.70 -19.87
N PHE A 198 -16.94 -11.40 -19.61
CA PHE A 198 -17.61 -10.86 -18.44
C PHE A 198 -18.75 -9.95 -18.88
N ILE A 199 -19.70 -9.73 -17.97
CA ILE A 199 -20.71 -8.70 -18.13
C ILE A 199 -20.10 -7.39 -17.69
N ASP A 200 -20.26 -6.40 -18.56
CA ASP A 200 -19.86 -5.01 -18.35
C ASP A 200 -21.12 -4.17 -18.64
N TYR A 201 -21.76 -3.65 -17.58
CA TYR A 201 -23.08 -3.02 -17.71
C TYR A 201 -23.01 -1.60 -18.27
N ASP A 202 -21.94 -0.88 -17.99
CA ASP A 202 -21.77 0.53 -18.36
C ASP A 202 -20.69 0.76 -19.44
N ASN A 203 -19.99 -0.30 -19.84
CA ASN A 203 -18.99 -0.38 -20.91
C ASN A 203 -17.65 0.32 -20.57
N ASP A 204 -17.23 0.25 -19.31
CA ASP A 204 -15.94 0.78 -18.85
C ASP A 204 -14.78 -0.24 -18.93
N GLY A 205 -15.08 -1.49 -19.31
CA GLY A 205 -14.16 -2.60 -19.41
C GLY A 205 -13.94 -3.34 -18.09
N LYS A 206 -14.79 -3.13 -17.09
CA LYS A 206 -14.74 -3.82 -15.79
C LYS A 206 -15.82 -4.87 -15.71
N ASN A 207 -15.47 -5.92 -14.99
CA ASN A 207 -16.38 -7.01 -14.70
C ASN A 207 -17.42 -6.53 -13.67
N SER A 208 -18.70 -6.70 -13.94
CA SER A 208 -19.79 -6.28 -13.04
C SER A 208 -19.76 -6.91 -11.64
N ASN A 209 -18.95 -7.96 -11.42
CA ASN A 209 -18.74 -8.54 -10.08
C ASN A 209 -17.61 -7.85 -9.29
N GLU A 210 -16.75 -7.10 -9.98
CA GLU A 210 -15.60 -6.38 -9.42
C GLU A 210 -15.83 -4.86 -9.42
N ASP A 211 -16.59 -4.38 -10.40
CA ASP A 211 -17.10 -3.04 -10.49
C ASP A 211 -18.02 -2.74 -9.29
N CYS A 212 -17.75 -1.60 -8.65
CA CYS A 212 -18.51 -1.17 -7.49
C CYS A 212 -19.71 -0.26 -7.84
N ASP A 213 -19.81 0.22 -9.09
CA ASP A 213 -20.96 0.98 -9.61
C ASP A 213 -21.24 0.70 -11.11
N ASP A 214 -21.93 -0.43 -11.37
CA ASP A 214 -22.40 -0.87 -12.70
C ASP A 214 -23.25 0.15 -13.52
N GLU A 215 -23.56 1.33 -12.96
CA GLU A 215 -24.33 2.39 -13.62
C GLU A 215 -23.48 3.59 -14.09
N ASP A 216 -22.22 3.75 -13.64
CA ASP A 216 -21.35 4.88 -13.98
C ASP A 216 -19.94 4.44 -14.42
N PRO A 217 -19.61 4.55 -15.73
CA PRO A 217 -18.35 4.03 -16.28
C PRO A 217 -17.11 4.83 -15.86
N ASN A 218 -17.26 5.81 -14.96
CA ASN A 218 -16.14 6.56 -14.36
C ASN A 218 -15.92 6.20 -12.88
N VAL A 219 -16.64 5.20 -12.35
CA VAL A 219 -16.64 4.82 -10.93
C VAL A 219 -16.65 3.30 -10.84
N TYR A 220 -15.50 2.69 -10.56
CA TYR A 220 -15.35 1.24 -10.78
C TYR A 220 -14.44 0.50 -9.80
N GLU A 221 -13.82 1.19 -8.85
CA GLU A 221 -12.87 0.59 -7.91
C GLU A 221 -13.19 1.00 -6.47
N ILE A 222 -13.13 0.03 -5.56
CA ILE A 222 -13.20 0.30 -4.12
C ILE A 222 -11.80 0.70 -3.62
N ILE A 223 -11.66 1.95 -3.23
CA ILE A 223 -10.41 2.50 -2.69
C ILE A 223 -10.59 2.79 -1.20
N ASN A 224 -9.58 2.44 -0.40
CA ASN A 224 -9.48 2.84 0.99
C ASN A 224 -8.88 4.24 1.07
N VAL A 225 -9.63 5.18 1.63
CA VAL A 225 -9.24 6.59 1.74
C VAL A 225 -9.32 7.07 3.18
N TYR A 226 -8.64 8.17 3.48
CA TYR A 226 -8.65 8.85 4.78
C TYR A 226 -9.22 10.25 4.59
N GLU A 227 -10.07 10.70 5.51
CA GLU A 227 -10.71 12.02 5.40
C GLU A 227 -9.69 13.11 5.77
N ASP A 228 -9.65 14.16 4.95
CA ASP A 228 -8.87 15.41 5.13
C ASP A 228 -9.86 16.53 4.77
N ARG A 229 -10.70 16.91 5.72
CA ARG A 229 -11.91 17.70 5.41
C ARG A 229 -11.60 19.19 5.24
N ASP A 230 -10.62 19.70 5.95
CA ASP A 230 -10.21 21.11 5.91
C ASP A 230 -9.00 21.37 4.97
N LEU A 231 -8.43 20.31 4.39
CA LEU A 231 -7.44 20.33 3.32
C LEU A 231 -6.04 20.78 3.77
N ASP A 232 -5.62 20.40 4.98
CA ASP A 232 -4.28 20.70 5.50
C ASP A 232 -3.28 19.55 5.34
N SER A 233 -3.70 18.43 4.74
CA SER A 233 -2.93 17.20 4.52
C SER A 233 -2.76 16.29 5.72
N TYR A 234 -3.37 16.61 6.85
CA TYR A 234 -3.52 15.69 7.97
C TYR A 234 -4.88 15.00 7.89
N THR A 235 -4.88 13.73 8.28
CA THR A 235 -6.03 12.85 8.09
C THR A 235 -6.47 12.27 9.42
N ASN A 236 -7.71 11.79 9.43
CA ASN A 236 -8.23 11.01 10.53
C ASN A 236 -7.56 9.62 10.69
N SER A 237 -7.84 8.97 11.82
CA SER A 237 -7.26 7.66 12.13
C SER A 237 -7.92 6.47 11.40
N GLU A 238 -9.17 6.64 10.94
CA GLU A 238 -9.99 5.57 10.37
C GLU A 238 -10.10 5.69 8.86
N SER A 239 -9.77 4.61 8.14
CA SER A 239 -10.01 4.56 6.70
C SER A 239 -11.49 4.35 6.37
N LYS A 240 -11.91 4.89 5.24
CA LYS A 240 -13.25 4.74 4.66
C LYS A 240 -13.12 4.11 3.27
N GLU A 241 -13.94 3.11 2.99
CA GLU A 241 -14.05 2.55 1.65
C GLU A 241 -14.99 3.43 0.81
N LEU A 242 -14.49 3.90 -0.33
CA LEU A 242 -15.29 4.60 -1.33
C LEU A 242 -15.18 3.88 -2.67
N CYS A 243 -16.31 3.78 -3.37
CA CYS A 243 -16.36 3.40 -4.76
C CYS A 243 -16.02 4.64 -5.61
N LEU A 244 -14.90 4.60 -6.32
CA LEU A 244 -14.33 5.72 -7.08
C LEU A 244 -13.74 5.20 -8.40
N GLY A 245 -13.52 6.10 -9.37
CA GLY A 245 -12.63 5.84 -10.50
C GLY A 245 -11.33 6.62 -10.35
N ASP A 246 -10.83 7.21 -11.45
CA ASP A 246 -9.54 7.89 -11.49
C ASP A 246 -9.41 9.17 -10.62
N ASN A 247 -10.51 9.72 -10.10
CA ASN A 247 -10.50 11.00 -9.39
C ASN A 247 -10.92 10.85 -7.93
N LEU A 248 -9.96 11.05 -7.03
CA LEU A 248 -10.21 11.15 -5.60
C LEU A 248 -10.88 12.51 -5.27
N PRO A 249 -11.98 12.54 -4.48
CA PRO A 249 -12.55 13.79 -4.01
C PRO A 249 -11.54 14.54 -3.13
N ALA A 250 -11.47 15.87 -3.26
CA ALA A 250 -10.43 16.67 -2.63
C ALA A 250 -10.32 16.54 -1.10
N ASN A 251 -11.43 16.21 -0.43
CA ASN A 251 -11.50 16.07 1.02
C ASN A 251 -11.07 14.69 1.55
N TYR A 252 -10.32 13.94 0.74
CA TYR A 252 -9.81 12.63 1.05
C TYR A 252 -8.37 12.47 0.53
N LEU A 253 -7.58 11.64 1.20
CA LEU A 253 -6.24 11.20 0.79
C LEU A 253 -6.18 9.67 0.75
N GLU A 254 -5.43 9.09 -0.19
CA GLU A 254 -5.22 7.63 -0.30
C GLU A 254 -4.28 7.07 0.78
N VAL A 255 -3.50 7.95 1.41
CA VAL A 255 -2.49 7.58 2.39
C VAL A 255 -2.76 8.35 3.67
N GLN A 256 -2.80 7.62 4.78
CA GLN A 256 -2.88 8.21 6.10
C GLN A 256 -1.68 9.12 6.36
N SER A 257 -1.94 10.29 6.93
CA SER A 257 -0.91 11.17 7.49
C SER A 257 -0.10 10.45 8.58
N GLY A 258 1.16 10.86 8.77
CA GLY A 258 2.02 10.26 9.78
C GLY A 258 1.55 10.51 11.22
N GLU A 259 0.89 11.65 11.42
CA GLU A 259 0.26 12.10 12.65
C GLU A 259 -1.21 12.42 12.34
N ILE A 260 -2.09 12.31 13.33
CA ILE A 260 -3.54 12.40 13.14
C ILE A 260 -4.01 13.82 13.42
N ASP A 261 -4.90 14.33 12.57
CA ASP A 261 -5.54 15.61 12.78
C ASP A 261 -6.45 15.58 14.02
N CYS A 262 -6.33 16.61 14.87
CA CYS A 262 -7.17 16.78 16.05
C CYS A 262 -8.40 17.68 15.81
N ASP A 263 -8.47 18.42 14.70
CA ASP A 263 -9.64 19.21 14.28
C ASP A 263 -9.81 19.25 12.76
N ASP A 264 -10.39 18.18 12.20
CA ASP A 264 -10.76 18.05 10.77
C ASP A 264 -11.64 19.19 10.19
N ASP A 265 -12.13 20.14 11.00
CA ASP A 265 -12.92 21.29 10.54
C ASP A 265 -12.08 22.59 10.45
N ASN A 266 -10.79 22.58 10.81
CA ASN A 266 -9.95 23.78 10.91
C ASN A 266 -8.47 23.58 10.52
N PHE A 267 -8.13 23.96 9.28
CA PHE A 267 -6.81 23.82 8.66
C PHE A 267 -5.59 24.41 9.42
N SER A 268 -5.84 25.19 10.48
CA SER A 268 -4.80 25.81 11.32
C SER A 268 -4.51 25.02 12.61
N ILE A 269 -5.30 24.00 12.92
CA ILE A 269 -5.15 23.11 14.07
C ILE A 269 -4.78 21.73 13.48
N ASN A 270 -3.50 21.41 13.48
CA ASN A 270 -2.98 20.17 12.94
C ASN A 270 -1.56 19.88 13.43
N PRO A 271 -1.09 18.62 13.30
CA PRO A 271 0.26 18.27 13.66
C PRO A 271 1.32 19.19 13.01
N GLY A 272 2.10 19.88 13.85
CA GLY A 272 3.13 20.83 13.40
C GLY A 272 2.64 22.25 13.11
N ALA A 273 1.40 22.60 13.49
CA ALA A 273 1.03 23.97 13.75
C ALA A 273 1.89 24.57 14.89
N ASN A 274 1.74 25.87 15.17
CA ASN A 274 2.37 26.46 16.35
C ASN A 274 1.27 26.80 17.33
N ASP A 275 1.41 26.32 18.57
CA ASP A 275 0.47 26.66 19.62
C ASP A 275 0.40 28.15 19.91
N ILE A 276 -0.81 28.56 20.28
CA ILE A 276 -1.17 29.89 20.73
C ILE A 276 -1.44 29.80 22.22
N PRO A 277 -0.51 30.25 23.07
CA PRO A 277 -0.66 30.05 24.50
C PRO A 277 -1.94 30.64 25.09
N TYR A 278 -2.55 29.90 26.02
CA TYR A 278 -3.69 30.32 26.84
C TYR A 278 -5.01 30.49 26.11
N ASN A 279 -5.24 29.73 25.03
CA ASN A 279 -6.52 29.70 24.37
C ASN A 279 -7.30 28.39 24.62
N ASP A 280 -6.75 27.47 25.42
CA ASP A 280 -7.30 26.14 25.72
C ASP A 280 -7.48 25.28 24.45
N VAL A 281 -6.68 25.54 23.41
CA VAL A 281 -6.65 24.81 22.15
C VAL A 281 -5.23 24.25 21.98
N ASP A 282 -5.16 22.96 21.69
CA ASP A 282 -3.94 22.29 21.28
C ASP A 282 -3.86 22.39 19.76
N GLU A 283 -3.10 23.37 19.24
CA GLU A 283 -3.03 23.60 17.80
C GLU A 283 -2.17 22.56 17.11
N ASP A 284 -1.08 22.11 17.74
CA ASP A 284 -0.13 21.18 17.14
C ASP A 284 -0.43 19.70 17.41
N CYS A 285 -1.55 19.43 18.08
CA CYS A 285 -2.09 18.11 18.38
C CYS A 285 -1.13 17.21 19.19
N ASP A 286 -0.22 17.78 19.99
CA ASP A 286 0.70 17.01 20.84
C ASP A 286 0.07 16.53 22.17
N GLY A 287 -1.16 16.97 22.44
CA GLY A 287 -1.95 16.66 23.62
C GLY A 287 -1.84 17.72 24.73
N ILE A 288 -1.15 18.84 24.49
CA ILE A 288 -0.89 19.90 25.46
C ILE A 288 -1.04 21.26 24.78
N ASP A 289 -1.96 22.11 25.24
CA ASP A 289 -1.95 23.54 24.87
C ASP A 289 -0.64 24.16 25.39
N ALA A 290 0.17 24.76 24.51
CA ALA A 290 1.41 25.38 24.93
C ALA A 290 1.16 26.43 26.00
N PHE A 291 1.93 26.33 27.07
CA PHE A 291 1.96 27.34 28.10
C PHE A 291 3.22 28.18 27.99
N ILE A 292 3.17 29.41 28.51
CA ILE A 292 4.41 30.18 28.70
C ILE A 292 5.11 29.61 29.93
N ASP A 293 6.39 29.34 29.77
CA ASP A 293 7.32 28.93 30.83
C ASP A 293 8.50 29.92 30.80
N ASN A 294 8.39 31.00 31.60
CA ASN A 294 9.31 32.14 31.56
C ASN A 294 10.72 31.79 32.05
N ASP A 295 10.85 30.85 32.99
CA ASP A 295 12.13 30.51 33.62
C ASP A 295 12.64 29.09 33.26
N ASN A 296 11.85 28.33 32.50
CA ASN A 296 12.15 27.02 31.90
C ASN A 296 12.24 25.88 32.91
N ASP A 297 11.34 25.83 33.89
CA ASP A 297 11.23 24.74 34.87
C ASP A 297 10.18 23.67 34.51
N GLY A 298 9.42 23.89 33.45
CA GLY A 298 8.36 23.02 32.97
C GLY A 298 6.99 23.29 33.60
N VAL A 299 6.82 24.39 34.35
CA VAL A 299 5.56 24.83 34.95
C VAL A 299 5.04 26.05 34.17
N ASN A 300 3.72 26.08 33.98
CA ASN A 300 3.06 27.21 33.34
C ASN A 300 3.21 28.47 34.20
N SER A 301 3.72 29.56 33.63
CA SER A 301 3.88 30.87 34.27
C SER A 301 2.60 31.46 34.89
N ASP A 302 1.41 30.99 34.47
CA ASP A 302 0.14 31.38 35.09
C ASP A 302 -0.18 30.59 36.40
N ILE A 303 0.47 29.45 36.60
CA ILE A 303 0.32 28.56 37.77
C ILE A 303 1.55 28.63 38.68
N ASP A 304 2.72 28.83 38.08
CA ASP A 304 3.98 29.06 38.74
C ASP A 304 3.89 30.27 39.68
N CYS A 305 4.26 30.05 40.94
CA CYS A 305 4.20 31.07 41.96
C CYS A 305 5.40 32.04 41.93
N ASP A 306 6.49 31.72 41.23
CA ASP A 306 7.64 32.59 40.94
C ASP A 306 8.20 32.33 39.53
N ASP A 307 7.54 32.91 38.52
CA ASP A 307 7.86 32.83 37.07
C ASP A 307 9.22 33.39 36.64
N THR A 308 10.09 33.70 37.60
CA THR A 308 11.43 34.22 37.38
C THR A 308 12.54 33.33 37.94
N ASN A 309 12.18 32.23 38.61
CA ASN A 309 13.10 31.38 39.34
C ASN A 309 12.69 29.90 39.30
N ALA A 310 13.28 29.19 38.33
CA ALA A 310 13.04 27.77 38.03
C ALA A 310 13.26 26.75 39.18
N SER A 311 13.66 27.20 40.37
CA SER A 311 13.76 26.36 41.58
C SER A 311 12.60 26.58 42.57
N ILE A 312 11.66 27.48 42.26
CA ILE A 312 10.51 27.85 43.09
C ILE A 312 9.32 27.92 42.15
N TYR A 313 8.40 26.95 42.25
CA TYR A 313 7.45 26.73 41.16
C TYR A 313 6.07 26.22 41.59
N GLN A 314 5.89 25.93 42.87
CA GLN A 314 4.64 25.39 43.39
C GLN A 314 4.24 26.03 44.72
N ILE A 315 2.93 26.06 44.95
CA ILE A 315 2.35 26.45 46.24
C ILE A 315 2.10 25.20 47.05
N ILE A 316 2.76 25.10 48.21
CA ILE A 316 2.53 24.04 49.18
C ILE A 316 1.80 24.65 50.39
N ASN A 317 0.71 24.00 50.80
CA ASN A 317 0.07 24.28 52.08
C ASN A 317 0.91 23.65 53.19
N ALA A 318 1.49 24.48 54.04
CA ALA A 318 2.40 24.05 55.10
C ALA A 318 1.95 24.58 56.46
N TYR A 319 2.44 23.91 57.51
CA TYR A 319 2.20 24.26 58.90
C TYR A 319 3.54 24.56 59.57
N GLN A 320 3.55 25.56 60.45
CA GLN A 320 4.75 25.97 61.18
C GLN A 320 5.13 24.90 62.21
N ASP A 321 6.42 24.57 62.26
CA ASP A 321 7.10 23.66 63.20
C ASP A 321 8.52 24.21 63.41
N PHE A 322 8.63 25.29 64.19
CA PHE A 322 9.88 26.06 64.32
C PHE A 322 10.94 25.37 65.17
N ASP A 323 10.55 24.55 66.13
CA ASP A 323 11.45 23.83 67.02
C ASP A 323 11.76 22.39 66.57
N MET A 324 11.09 21.93 65.50
CA MET A 324 11.30 20.66 64.79
C MET A 324 10.92 19.42 65.60
N ASP A 325 9.87 19.50 66.41
CA ASP A 325 9.37 18.40 67.23
C ASP A 325 8.18 17.64 66.61
N SER A 326 7.73 18.11 65.43
CA SER A 326 6.61 17.57 64.65
C SER A 326 5.22 17.88 65.20
N TYR A 327 5.10 18.73 66.22
CA TYR A 327 3.86 19.40 66.57
C TYR A 327 3.81 20.73 65.81
N THR A 328 2.62 21.07 65.30
CA THR A 328 2.45 22.24 64.45
C THR A 328 1.41 23.17 65.02
N VAL A 329 1.52 24.46 64.73
CA VAL A 329 0.43 25.41 64.94
C VAL A 329 -0.76 25.10 64.01
N GLU A 330 -2.00 25.44 64.40
CA GLU A 330 -3.20 25.11 63.61
C GLU A 330 -3.25 25.85 62.25
N ALA A 331 -2.60 27.01 62.17
CA ALA A 331 -2.67 27.87 60.98
C ALA A 331 -1.92 27.26 59.79
N VAL A 332 -2.63 27.07 58.68
CA VAL A 332 -2.05 26.73 57.38
C VAL A 332 -1.53 27.98 56.67
N GLU A 333 -0.33 27.89 56.11
CA GLU A 333 0.28 28.91 55.26
C GLU A 333 0.52 28.37 53.84
N GLU A 334 0.20 29.17 52.83
CA GLU A 334 0.52 28.89 51.43
C GLU A 334 1.94 29.41 51.15
N ILE A 335 2.89 28.50 50.97
CA ILE A 335 4.28 28.83 50.70
C ILE A 335 4.61 28.53 49.23
N CYS A 336 5.04 29.56 48.52
CA CYS A 336 5.66 29.41 47.21
C CYS A 336 7.07 28.84 47.37
N THR A 337 7.29 27.60 46.92
CA THR A 337 8.56 26.88 47.06
C THR A 337 8.81 25.92 45.90
N GLY A 338 9.98 25.27 45.88
CA GLY A 338 10.31 24.17 44.97
C GLY A 338 10.04 22.81 45.61
N ASP A 339 10.99 21.87 45.48
CA ASP A 339 10.87 20.50 46.02
C ASP A 339 10.87 20.41 47.55
N GLU A 340 11.44 21.40 48.25
CA GLU A 340 11.61 21.38 49.71
C GLU A 340 10.95 22.61 50.34
N LEU A 341 10.23 22.42 51.46
CA LEU A 341 9.73 23.53 52.26
C LEU A 341 10.87 24.27 52.98
N PRO A 342 10.72 25.58 53.24
CA PRO A 342 11.64 26.30 54.11
C PRO A 342 11.75 25.66 55.49
N SER A 343 12.93 25.72 56.11
CA SER A 343 13.13 25.27 57.48
C SER A 343 12.13 25.92 58.44
N GLY A 344 11.50 25.11 59.28
CA GLY A 344 10.46 25.56 60.21
C GLY A 344 9.03 25.32 59.72
N PHE A 345 8.86 24.61 58.60
CA PHE A 345 7.55 24.24 58.05
C PHE A 345 7.50 22.78 57.63
N ILE A 346 6.34 22.14 57.81
CA ILE A 346 6.05 20.78 57.34
C ILE A 346 4.67 20.71 56.65
N GLU A 347 4.47 19.75 55.75
CA GLU A 347 3.22 19.65 54.96
C GLU A 347 2.02 19.08 55.74
N LEU A 348 2.30 18.33 56.80
CA LEU A 348 1.28 17.62 57.55
C LEU A 348 1.10 18.29 58.91
N SER A 349 -0.13 18.70 59.19
CA SER A 349 -0.50 19.15 60.53
C SER A 349 -0.37 18.01 61.53
N SER A 350 0.09 18.33 62.74
CA SER A 350 -0.02 17.45 63.89
C SER A 350 -1.49 17.18 64.27
N GLU A 351 -1.73 16.09 65.02
CA GLU A 351 -3.10 15.77 65.52
C GLU A 351 -3.57 16.79 66.56
N PHE A 352 -2.62 17.41 67.27
CA PHE A 352 -2.86 18.41 68.31
C PHE A 352 -2.01 19.65 68.02
N GLU A 353 -2.58 20.83 68.21
CA GLU A 353 -1.88 22.10 68.03
C GLU A 353 -0.73 22.23 69.04
N ASP A 354 0.44 22.64 68.53
CA ASP A 354 1.57 23.00 69.35
C ASP A 354 1.29 24.30 70.10
N CYS A 355 1.36 24.23 71.43
CA CYS A 355 1.14 25.37 72.30
C CYS A 355 2.40 26.19 72.60
N ASP A 356 3.61 25.71 72.26
CA ASP A 356 4.89 26.41 72.38
C ASP A 356 5.89 25.98 71.29
N ASP A 357 5.61 26.40 70.06
CA ASP A 357 6.40 26.15 68.82
C ASP A 357 7.85 26.71 68.83
N GLU A 358 8.31 27.30 69.94
CA GLU A 358 9.71 27.68 70.14
C GLU A 358 10.50 26.67 71.00
N ASN A 359 9.85 25.62 71.51
CA ASN A 359 10.40 24.70 72.50
C ASN A 359 9.89 23.26 72.40
N ASN A 360 10.68 22.42 71.70
CA ASN A 360 10.41 21.00 71.41
C ASN A 360 10.16 20.04 72.59
N SER A 361 10.21 20.54 73.82
CA SER A 361 9.91 19.79 75.04
C SER A 361 8.54 20.15 75.62
N ILE A 362 7.82 21.10 75.03
CA ILE A 362 6.54 21.62 75.48
C ILE A 362 5.65 21.80 74.25
N TYR A 363 4.67 20.91 74.06
CA TYR A 363 3.95 20.83 72.78
C TYR A 363 2.47 20.44 72.89
N GLN A 364 1.96 20.17 74.10
CA GLN A 364 0.56 19.78 74.29
C GLN A 364 -0.12 20.58 75.39
N LEU A 365 -1.37 20.97 75.13
CA LEU A 365 -2.27 21.50 76.15
C LEU A 365 -2.85 20.35 76.98
N MET A 366 -2.58 20.37 78.28
CA MET A 366 -3.14 19.42 79.24
C MET A 366 -3.91 20.17 80.32
N THR A 367 -5.08 19.65 80.69
CA THR A 367 -5.75 20.08 81.92
C THR A 367 -5.08 19.43 83.12
N LEU A 368 -4.45 20.22 83.97
CA LEU A 368 -3.73 19.80 85.16
C LEU A 368 -4.38 20.36 86.42
N TYR A 369 -4.11 19.72 87.55
CA TYR A 369 -4.68 20.05 88.85
C TYR A 369 -3.55 20.39 89.82
N GLU A 370 -3.65 21.55 90.48
CA GLU A 370 -2.66 22.03 91.45
C GLU A 370 -2.56 21.05 92.65
N ASP A 371 -1.33 20.73 93.06
CA ASP A 371 -0.92 19.90 94.21
C ASP A 371 0.45 20.45 94.68
N LEU A 372 0.50 21.66 95.23
CA LEU A 372 1.78 22.36 95.47
C LEU A 372 2.62 21.71 96.58
N ASP A 373 2.00 21.08 97.56
CA ASP A 373 2.67 20.46 98.70
C ASP A 373 2.97 18.96 98.50
N LEU A 374 2.47 18.37 97.42
CA LEU A 374 2.80 17.03 96.94
C LEU A 374 2.30 15.90 97.85
N ASP A 375 1.16 16.10 98.53
CA ASP A 375 0.53 15.06 99.34
C ASP A 375 -0.40 14.13 98.54
N GLY A 376 -0.67 14.47 97.28
CA GLY A 376 -1.47 13.70 96.34
C GLY A 376 -2.96 14.03 96.36
N PHE A 377 -3.38 15.08 97.06
CA PHE A 377 -4.69 15.69 96.94
C PHE A 377 -4.58 17.01 96.20
N THR A 378 -5.53 17.26 95.30
CA THR A 378 -5.51 18.45 94.46
C THR A 378 -6.54 19.45 94.94
N LYS A 379 -6.22 20.73 94.79
CA LYS A 379 -7.20 21.81 94.86
C LYS A 379 -8.34 21.65 93.85
N SER A 380 -9.44 22.36 94.11
CA SER A 380 -10.59 22.39 93.18
C SER A 380 -10.30 23.25 91.94
N GLY A 381 -10.58 22.67 90.76
CA GLY A 381 -10.40 23.33 89.47
C GLY A 381 -9.21 22.74 88.71
N GLY A 382 -9.30 22.73 87.39
CA GLY A 382 -8.20 22.33 86.52
C GLY A 382 -7.75 23.53 85.69
N ASP A 383 -6.45 23.69 85.56
CA ASP A 383 -5.81 24.71 84.74
C ASP A 383 -5.32 24.06 83.43
N GLU A 384 -5.55 24.75 82.32
CA GLU A 384 -5.03 24.31 81.02
C GLU A 384 -3.64 24.91 80.83
N LEU A 385 -2.64 24.04 80.78
CA LEU A 385 -1.23 24.39 80.72
C LEU A 385 -0.58 23.75 79.50
N CYS A 386 0.28 24.51 78.86
CA CYS A 386 1.16 24.01 77.81
C CYS A 386 2.32 23.25 78.45
N VAL A 387 2.42 21.95 78.17
CA VAL A 387 3.36 21.02 78.81
C VAL A 387 3.90 20.00 77.80
N GLY A 388 4.98 19.31 78.17
CA GLY A 388 5.48 18.15 77.42
C GLY A 388 4.84 16.83 77.91
N ASP A 389 5.61 15.75 77.90
CA ASP A 389 5.17 14.40 78.31
C ASP A 389 4.72 14.25 79.77
N SER A 390 5.03 15.21 80.66
CA SER A 390 4.75 15.08 82.09
C SER A 390 4.33 16.41 82.71
N PRO A 391 3.42 16.40 83.70
CA PRO A 391 3.05 17.59 84.45
C PRO A 391 4.28 18.24 85.11
N PRO A 392 4.34 19.58 85.17
CA PRO A 392 5.32 20.29 86.00
C PRO A 392 5.13 19.93 87.48
N VAL A 393 6.21 20.05 88.26
CA VAL A 393 6.16 19.84 89.72
C VAL A 393 5.13 20.79 90.34
N GLY A 394 4.31 20.26 91.25
CA GLY A 394 3.20 20.99 91.86
C GLY A 394 1.86 20.79 91.14
N TYR A 395 1.80 19.89 90.15
CA TYR A 395 0.59 19.56 89.41
C TYR A 395 0.43 18.04 89.21
N MET A 396 -0.83 17.60 89.16
CA MET A 396 -1.26 16.25 88.81
C MET A 396 -2.09 16.24 87.52
N SER A 397 -2.04 15.12 86.80
CA SER A 397 -2.82 14.92 85.55
C SER A 397 -4.29 14.54 85.78
N GLU A 398 -4.67 14.22 87.02
CA GLU A 398 -6.04 13.87 87.39
C GLU A 398 -6.41 14.55 88.70
N ALA A 399 -7.67 14.99 88.83
CA ALA A 399 -8.18 15.53 90.07
C ALA A 399 -8.23 14.44 91.15
N SER A 400 -7.86 14.77 92.38
CA SER A 400 -8.13 13.91 93.52
C SER A 400 -9.64 13.72 93.73
N ASN A 401 -10.03 12.59 94.32
CA ASN A 401 -11.45 12.30 94.61
C ASN A 401 -12.08 13.26 95.63
N LYS A 402 -11.25 13.93 96.43
CA LYS A 402 -11.63 14.91 97.43
C LYS A 402 -10.69 16.09 97.33
N VAL A 403 -11.25 17.29 97.38
CA VAL A 403 -10.52 18.55 97.27
C VAL A 403 -9.63 18.74 98.49
N ASP A 404 -8.39 19.14 98.24
CA ASP A 404 -7.51 19.66 99.28
C ASP A 404 -8.00 21.03 99.78
N CYS A 405 -8.16 21.15 101.10
CA CYS A 405 -8.58 22.38 101.76
C CYS A 405 -7.43 23.36 102.02
N ASP A 406 -6.17 22.92 102.00
CA ASP A 406 -4.96 23.76 102.08
C ASP A 406 -3.81 23.17 101.27
N ASP A 407 -3.82 23.43 99.96
CA ASP A 407 -2.84 23.02 98.94
C ASP A 407 -1.43 23.63 99.12
N THR A 408 -1.07 24.05 100.35
CA THR A 408 0.25 24.59 100.69
C THR A 408 0.88 23.91 101.91
N ASP A 409 0.22 22.92 102.51
CA ASP A 409 0.66 22.17 103.67
C ASP A 409 0.39 20.66 103.53
N GLU A 410 1.47 19.90 103.32
CA GLU A 410 1.49 18.43 103.15
C GLU A 410 0.82 17.61 104.29
N ASN A 411 0.47 18.27 105.40
CA ASN A 411 -0.19 17.66 106.55
C ASN A 411 -1.70 17.93 106.62
N THR A 412 -2.24 18.73 105.70
CA THR A 412 -3.65 19.12 105.65
C THR A 412 -4.28 18.54 104.39
N TRP A 413 -4.90 17.37 104.49
CA TRP A 413 -5.53 16.68 103.36
C TRP A 413 -6.71 15.79 103.76
N PRO A 414 -7.58 15.43 102.81
CA PRO A 414 -8.74 14.58 103.08
C PRO A 414 -8.44 13.21 103.72
N GLY A 415 -8.61 13.12 105.04
CA GLY A 415 -8.33 11.91 105.83
C GLY A 415 -7.04 11.96 106.66
N ALA A 416 -6.38 13.12 106.72
CA ALA A 416 -5.28 13.38 107.65
C ALA A 416 -5.71 13.19 109.12
N ILE A 417 -4.72 13.11 110.01
CA ILE A 417 -4.96 13.00 111.46
C ILE A 417 -5.24 14.39 112.02
N GLU A 418 -6.44 14.55 112.58
CA GLU A 418 -6.85 15.79 113.25
C GLU A 418 -6.01 16.11 114.49
N ILE A 419 -5.55 17.36 114.57
CA ILE A 419 -4.95 17.93 115.77
C ILE A 419 -6.00 18.81 116.45
N GLU A 420 -6.65 18.23 117.44
CA GLU A 420 -7.82 18.86 118.06
C GLU A 420 -7.54 20.24 118.67
N ASN A 421 -8.39 21.22 118.33
CA ASN A 421 -8.42 22.59 118.88
C ASN A 421 -7.21 23.46 118.52
N ASP A 422 -6.63 23.26 117.34
CA ASP A 422 -5.64 24.19 116.77
C ASP A 422 -6.24 25.14 115.71
N ASP A 423 -7.57 25.06 115.50
CA ASP A 423 -8.36 25.86 114.56
C ASP A 423 -8.05 25.55 113.07
N ILE A 424 -7.38 24.43 112.77
CA ILE A 424 -7.08 23.95 111.42
C ILE A 424 -7.86 22.65 111.16
N ASP A 425 -8.61 22.59 110.06
CA ASP A 425 -9.33 21.39 109.61
C ASP A 425 -8.38 20.53 108.78
N GLN A 426 -7.51 19.74 109.43
CA GLN A 426 -6.45 19.00 108.72
C GLN A 426 -7.03 17.92 107.81
N ASN A 427 -8.16 17.32 108.16
CA ASN A 427 -8.74 16.19 107.44
C ASN A 427 -9.76 16.61 106.37
N CYS A 428 -9.97 17.93 106.19
CA CYS A 428 -10.89 18.56 105.26
C CYS A 428 -12.34 18.03 105.36
N ASP A 429 -12.84 17.74 106.56
CA ASP A 429 -14.21 17.27 106.80
C ASP A 429 -15.20 18.41 107.13
N GLY A 430 -14.70 19.64 107.23
CA GLY A 430 -15.44 20.83 107.61
C GLY A 430 -15.45 21.10 109.11
N SER A 431 -14.63 20.39 109.91
CA SER A 431 -14.51 20.59 111.35
C SER A 431 -13.12 20.23 111.91
N ASP A 432 -12.57 21.10 112.75
CA ASP A 432 -11.26 20.92 113.46
C ASP A 432 -11.29 19.86 114.60
N GLY A 433 -12.16 18.85 114.45
CA GLY A 433 -12.47 17.86 115.48
C GLY A 433 -13.05 18.49 116.76
N TYR A 434 -13.60 17.65 117.65
CA TYR A 434 -13.76 18.02 119.07
C TYR A 434 -13.97 16.80 119.94
N ILE A 435 -13.43 16.85 121.15
CA ILE A 435 -13.80 15.93 122.22
C ILE A 435 -15.12 16.42 122.83
N ASP A 436 -16.16 15.62 122.65
CA ASP A 436 -17.41 15.71 123.40
C ASP A 436 -17.22 15.00 124.76
N PHE A 437 -16.79 15.75 125.78
CA PHE A 437 -16.53 15.19 127.10
C PHE A 437 -17.80 14.66 127.78
N ASP A 438 -18.98 15.12 127.36
CA ASP A 438 -20.28 14.80 127.95
C ASP A 438 -21.23 14.00 127.04
N ASN A 439 -20.78 13.61 125.84
CA ASN A 439 -21.54 12.86 124.83
C ASN A 439 -22.88 13.52 124.46
N ASP A 440 -22.94 14.86 124.44
CA ASP A 440 -24.16 15.63 124.10
C ASP A 440 -24.28 16.04 122.62
N GLY A 441 -23.25 15.75 121.82
CA GLY A 441 -23.17 16.04 120.39
C GLY A 441 -22.76 17.47 120.06
N SER A 442 -22.12 18.20 120.98
CA SER A 442 -21.67 19.58 120.76
C SER A 442 -20.26 19.86 121.27
N LYS A 443 -19.55 20.81 120.64
CA LYS A 443 -18.22 21.27 121.12
C LYS A 443 -18.34 21.64 122.60
N SER A 444 -17.68 20.89 123.49
CA SER A 444 -17.64 21.19 124.92
C SER A 444 -16.96 22.54 125.13
N LYS A 445 -17.73 23.63 125.08
CA LYS A 445 -17.23 24.96 125.47
C LYS A 445 -16.89 24.87 126.94
N HIS A 446 -15.60 24.89 127.25
CA HIS A 446 -15.08 24.91 128.61
C HIS A 446 -15.48 26.23 129.31
N PHE A 447 -16.76 26.35 129.70
CA PHE A 447 -17.20 27.32 130.68
C PHE A 447 -16.96 26.72 132.05
N VAL A 448 -15.78 26.97 132.60
CA VAL A 448 -15.54 26.83 134.05
C VAL A 448 -16.40 27.89 134.74
N SER A 449 -17.67 27.57 135.00
CA SER A 449 -18.50 28.37 135.89
C SER A 449 -18.26 27.87 137.32
N PHE A 450 -17.40 28.56 138.06
CA PHE A 450 -17.33 28.41 139.51
C PHE A 450 -18.68 28.78 140.14
N CYS A 451 -19.23 27.88 140.95
CA CYS A 451 -20.16 28.19 142.03
C CYS A 451 -19.77 27.38 143.27
#